data_AF-A0A7C3ERD2-F1
#
_entry.id   AF-A0A7C3ERD2-F1
#
_cell.length_a   1.000
_cell.length_b   1.000
_cell.length_c   1.000
_cell.angle_alpha   90.00
_cell.angle_beta   90.00
_cell.angle_gamma   90.00
#
_symmetry.space_group_name_H-M   'P 1'
#
loop_
_entity.id
_entity.type
_entity.pdbx_description
1 polymer ?
#
loop_
_entity_poly.entity_id
_entity_poly.type
_entity_poly.pdbx_seq_one_letter_code
_entity_poly.pdbx_strand_id
1 'polypeptide(L)'
;MKKILFLFLCGFLFLSIHNIHYSLFAQNESGVRPIPVRALKAVGFYYDSTNSMFQIQYPIIRSIPPLSVSMPYEVLISYIYLDSLLRFATKRQLDSLISTWTCINDTLAGAIKYLFIINDYNPIIFNQYIDETSHYRKPSNTSNNIRVTYTDGYIPDTTQPLISYGKYKATLYDFYINIINKLCEFLDPAERNSIFSLLYSDYIFRIRVINIDSTLNKLAPVGFENDLRYKVTAFVIDTIKGKIFKTIPQNNIHLKKTNNKLNDENFPIVEFQYLRRNYQLPPILEYGDNTSDLIEDTAFVVNFNEFTMHEGQEAIVFIRHKNHLMDLENDYYDLGLEPSCSYNALFIDSNNNVRDLNKFWTQNIITPYSNWKQKVNELINKILNMNY
;
A
#
# COMPACT_ATOMS: atom_id res chain seq x y z
N MET A 1 -11.14 -45.91 23.06
CA MET A 1 -10.31 -44.71 22.81
C MET A 1 -10.45 -44.13 21.39
N LYS A 2 -10.26 -44.88 20.30
CA LYS A 2 -10.30 -44.32 18.92
C LYS A 2 -11.62 -43.61 18.52
N LYS A 3 -12.79 -44.07 19.00
CA LYS A 3 -14.09 -43.42 18.73
C LYS A 3 -14.29 -42.07 19.44
N ILE A 4 -13.68 -41.88 20.61
CA ILE A 4 -13.79 -40.62 21.39
C ILE A 4 -12.91 -39.53 20.76
N LEU A 5 -11.73 -39.89 20.25
CA LEU A 5 -10.85 -38.96 19.53
C LEU A 5 -11.47 -38.49 18.21
N PHE A 6 -12.16 -39.36 17.48
CA PHE A 6 -12.88 -39.01 16.24
C PHE A 6 -14.07 -38.07 16.49
N LEU A 7 -14.85 -38.32 17.55
CA LEU A 7 -15.94 -37.42 17.97
C LEU A 7 -15.42 -36.06 18.46
N PHE A 8 -14.27 -36.01 19.14
CA PHE A 8 -13.61 -34.75 19.49
C PHE A 8 -13.09 -34.00 18.25
N LEU A 9 -12.47 -34.69 17.27
CA LEU A 9 -11.99 -34.06 16.04
C LEU A 9 -13.15 -33.53 15.18
N CYS A 10 -14.22 -34.31 15.01
CA CYS A 10 -15.42 -33.89 14.30
C CYS A 10 -16.15 -32.77 15.04
N GLY A 11 -16.19 -32.79 16.38
CA GLY A 11 -16.74 -31.71 17.20
C GLY A 11 -15.93 -30.41 17.10
N PHE A 12 -14.60 -30.50 17.04
CA PHE A 12 -13.71 -29.35 16.82
C PHE A 12 -13.84 -28.80 15.39
N LEU A 13 -14.00 -29.68 14.39
CA LEU A 13 -14.29 -29.30 13.00
C LEU A 13 -15.68 -28.67 12.86
N PHE A 14 -16.69 -29.19 13.55
CA PHE A 14 -18.04 -28.61 13.53
C PHE A 14 -18.08 -27.29 14.29
N LEU A 15 -17.41 -27.15 15.44
CA LEU A 15 -17.28 -25.89 16.17
C LEU A 15 -16.46 -24.86 15.40
N SER A 16 -15.41 -25.26 14.69
CA SER A 16 -14.66 -24.34 13.82
C SER A 16 -15.47 -23.95 12.59
N ILE A 17 -16.16 -24.88 11.91
CA ILE A 17 -17.05 -24.57 10.78
C ILE A 17 -18.25 -23.72 11.21
N HIS A 18 -18.83 -23.95 12.39
CA HIS A 18 -19.96 -23.16 12.89
C HIS A 18 -19.52 -21.76 13.36
N ASN A 19 -18.35 -21.63 14.01
CA ASN A 19 -17.77 -20.32 14.30
C ASN A 19 -17.32 -19.59 13.03
N ILE A 20 -16.83 -20.30 12.01
CA ILE A 20 -16.54 -19.74 10.68
C ILE A 20 -17.84 -19.26 10.02
N HIS A 21 -18.95 -20.02 10.10
CA HIS A 21 -20.25 -19.62 9.55
C HIS A 21 -20.87 -18.40 10.26
N TYR A 22 -20.72 -18.27 11.58
CA TYR A 22 -21.17 -17.08 12.32
C TYR A 22 -20.22 -15.88 12.20
N SER A 23 -18.97 -16.10 11.81
CA SER A 23 -17.99 -15.03 11.55
C SER A 23 -18.03 -14.52 10.09
N LEU A 24 -18.76 -15.21 9.21
CA LEU A 24 -18.86 -14.92 7.77
C LEU A 24 -20.13 -14.15 7.36
N PHE A 25 -20.92 -13.66 8.32
CA PHE A 25 -21.96 -12.68 8.00
C PHE A 25 -21.31 -11.34 7.64
N ALA A 26 -21.08 -11.15 6.33
CA ALA A 26 -21.50 -9.94 5.64
C ALA A 26 -21.03 -8.62 6.27
N GLN A 27 -19.72 -8.43 6.43
CA GLN A 27 -19.15 -7.14 6.79
C GLN A 27 -19.35 -6.14 5.64
N ASN A 28 -20.42 -5.35 5.74
CA ASN A 28 -20.86 -4.32 4.80
C ASN A 28 -21.29 -4.80 3.40
N GLU A 29 -22.16 -5.81 3.35
CA GLU A 29 -22.86 -6.18 2.10
C GLU A 29 -23.69 -5.03 1.50
N SER A 30 -24.13 -4.09 2.34
CA SER A 30 -24.85 -2.88 1.92
C SER A 30 -24.04 -1.94 1.03
N GLY A 31 -22.71 -2.01 1.06
CA GLY A 31 -21.88 -1.02 0.38
C GLY A 31 -21.92 0.37 1.05
N VAL A 32 -22.29 0.44 2.34
CA VAL A 32 -22.38 1.67 3.14
C VAL A 32 -21.68 1.49 4.50
N ARG A 33 -20.62 2.26 4.78
CA ARG A 33 -19.83 2.17 6.01
C ARG A 33 -20.46 3.02 7.13
N PRO A 34 -20.77 2.42 8.30
CA PRO A 34 -21.31 3.18 9.44
C PRO A 34 -20.18 3.95 10.16
N ILE A 35 -19.92 5.19 9.75
CA ILE A 35 -18.85 6.04 10.30
C ILE A 35 -19.36 7.32 11.00
N PRO A 36 -18.65 7.85 12.02
CA PRO A 36 -18.98 9.12 12.65
C PRO A 36 -18.58 10.31 11.77
N VAL A 37 -19.39 10.64 10.76
CA VAL A 37 -19.12 11.70 9.76
C VAL A 37 -18.63 13.00 10.37
N ARG A 38 -19.28 13.50 11.43
CA ARG A 38 -18.89 14.76 12.09
C ARG A 38 -17.48 14.70 12.69
N ALA A 39 -17.13 13.58 13.31
CA ALA A 39 -15.80 13.40 13.90
C ALA A 39 -14.74 13.33 12.79
N LEU A 40 -14.98 12.53 11.75
CA LEU A 40 -14.04 12.40 10.62
C LEU A 40 -13.84 13.70 9.86
N LYS A 41 -14.88 14.53 9.71
CA LYS A 41 -14.76 15.89 9.17
C LYS A 41 -13.88 16.78 10.06
N ALA A 42 -14.06 16.72 11.38
CA ALA A 42 -13.29 17.52 12.32
C ALA A 42 -11.79 17.15 12.34
N VAL A 43 -11.45 15.89 12.06
CA VAL A 43 -10.07 15.41 11.98
C VAL A 43 -9.51 15.30 10.56
N GLY A 44 -10.26 15.74 9.54
CA GLY A 44 -9.77 15.78 8.16
C GLY A 44 -9.67 14.44 7.43
N PHE A 45 -10.28 13.37 7.94
CA PHE A 45 -10.29 12.03 7.32
C PHE A 45 -11.55 11.75 6.47
N TYR A 46 -12.53 12.66 6.50
CA TYR A 46 -13.71 12.57 5.65
C TYR A 46 -13.43 13.19 4.28
N TYR A 47 -13.84 12.51 3.20
CA TYR A 47 -13.70 13.07 1.85
C TYR A 47 -14.61 14.29 1.68
N ASP A 48 -13.98 15.42 1.37
CA ASP A 48 -14.66 16.67 1.05
C ASP A 48 -14.06 17.23 -0.24
N SER A 49 -14.90 17.49 -1.25
CA SER A 49 -14.49 18.04 -2.54
C SER A 49 -13.76 19.39 -2.41
N THR A 50 -13.94 20.10 -1.29
CA THR A 50 -13.25 21.37 -1.02
C THR A 50 -11.77 21.18 -0.66
N ASN A 51 -11.39 20.04 -0.08
CA ASN A 51 -10.01 19.74 0.36
C ASN A 51 -9.34 18.63 -0.47
N SER A 52 -10.13 17.88 -1.23
CA SER A 52 -9.64 16.84 -2.13
C SER A 52 -8.72 17.41 -3.21
N MET A 53 -7.56 16.79 -3.39
CA MET A 53 -6.61 17.03 -4.47
C MET A 53 -6.14 15.68 -5.06
N PHE A 54 -6.56 15.39 -6.28
CA PHE A 54 -6.11 14.22 -7.07
C PHE A 54 -6.38 12.84 -6.44
N GLN A 55 -7.35 12.72 -5.53
CA GLN A 55 -7.73 11.42 -4.97
C GLN A 55 -8.39 10.53 -6.01
N ILE A 56 -8.08 9.24 -5.93
CA ILE A 56 -8.73 8.20 -6.69
C ILE A 56 -9.79 7.54 -5.81
N GLN A 57 -11.03 7.58 -6.29
CA GLN A 57 -12.17 6.93 -5.67
C GLN A 57 -12.19 5.43 -5.97
N TYR A 58 -12.47 4.64 -4.92
CA TYR A 58 -12.67 3.20 -4.94
C TYR A 58 -13.91 2.82 -4.13
N PRO A 59 -14.71 1.84 -4.61
CA PRO A 59 -15.78 1.30 -3.80
C PRO A 59 -15.21 0.60 -2.57
N ILE A 60 -15.89 0.72 -1.43
CA ILE A 60 -15.49 0.02 -0.21
C ILE A 60 -15.52 -1.51 -0.40
N ILE A 61 -14.61 -2.21 0.26
CA ILE A 61 -14.62 -3.67 0.29
C ILE A 61 -15.83 -4.18 1.09
N ARG A 62 -16.47 -5.24 0.58
CA ARG A 62 -17.71 -5.81 1.14
C ARG A 62 -17.48 -7.07 1.97
N SER A 63 -16.23 -7.47 2.14
CA SER A 63 -15.86 -8.63 2.94
C SER A 63 -14.47 -8.44 3.52
N ILE A 64 -14.26 -8.95 4.73
CA ILE A 64 -12.97 -8.94 5.39
C ILE A 64 -12.74 -10.34 6.01
N PRO A 65 -11.73 -11.11 5.55
CA PRO A 65 -10.80 -10.76 4.50
C PRO A 65 -11.50 -10.62 3.13
N PRO A 66 -10.94 -9.82 2.20
CA PRO A 66 -11.60 -9.49 0.93
C PRO A 66 -11.49 -10.64 -0.09
N LEU A 67 -12.11 -11.78 0.20
CA LEU A 67 -11.99 -12.99 -0.61
C LEU A 67 -12.94 -12.95 -1.81
N SER A 68 -12.45 -13.37 -2.98
CA SER A 68 -13.26 -13.66 -4.16
C SER A 68 -12.87 -15.01 -4.76
N VAL A 69 -13.87 -15.75 -5.23
CA VAL A 69 -13.68 -17.07 -5.90
C VAL A 69 -12.80 -17.00 -7.15
N SER A 70 -12.65 -15.81 -7.74
CA SER A 70 -11.80 -15.58 -8.92
C SER A 70 -10.33 -15.32 -8.58
N MET A 71 -9.96 -15.23 -7.30
CA MET A 71 -8.58 -14.97 -6.90
C MET A 71 -7.72 -16.22 -7.09
N PRO A 72 -6.43 -16.06 -7.49
CA PRO A 72 -5.48 -17.17 -7.49
C PRO A 72 -5.38 -17.81 -6.09
N TYR A 73 -5.14 -19.12 -6.05
CA TYR A 73 -5.05 -19.89 -4.80
C TYR A 73 -4.07 -19.29 -3.79
N GLU A 74 -2.88 -18.89 -4.24
CA GLU A 74 -1.87 -18.31 -3.35
C GLU A 74 -2.31 -17.00 -2.71
N VAL A 75 -3.09 -16.19 -3.44
CA VAL A 75 -3.66 -14.93 -2.93
C VAL A 75 -4.72 -15.23 -1.86
N LEU A 76 -5.59 -16.21 -2.10
CA LEU A 76 -6.61 -16.64 -1.13
C LEU A 76 -5.98 -17.12 0.17
N ILE A 77 -4.98 -18.01 0.08
CA ILE A 77 -4.28 -18.52 1.26
C ILE A 77 -3.55 -17.41 2.01
N SER A 78 -2.95 -16.45 1.30
CA SER A 78 -2.30 -15.30 1.91
C SER A 78 -3.26 -14.47 2.77
N TYR A 79 -4.45 -14.16 2.24
CA TYR A 79 -5.49 -13.45 3.00
C TYR A 79 -5.97 -14.26 4.20
N ILE A 80 -6.27 -15.56 4.03
CA ILE A 80 -6.73 -16.44 5.13
C ILE A 80 -5.68 -16.53 6.24
N TYR A 81 -4.40 -16.67 5.87
CA TYR A 81 -3.29 -16.79 6.80
C TYR A 81 -3.15 -15.52 7.67
N LEU A 82 -3.06 -14.35 7.02
CA LEU A 82 -2.91 -13.08 7.72
C LEU A 82 -4.14 -12.74 8.55
N ASP A 83 -5.34 -12.97 8.01
CA ASP A 83 -6.59 -12.73 8.72
C ASP A 83 -6.69 -13.55 10.02
N SER A 84 -6.29 -14.82 9.95
CA SER A 84 -6.24 -15.71 11.12
C SER A 84 -5.29 -15.14 12.18
N LEU A 85 -4.07 -14.75 11.81
CA LEU A 85 -3.10 -14.18 12.75
C LEU A 85 -3.66 -12.96 13.48
N LEU A 86 -4.26 -12.02 12.75
CA LEU A 86 -4.76 -10.76 13.30
C LEU A 86 -5.99 -10.91 14.21
N ARG A 87 -6.80 -11.96 14.01
CA ARG A 87 -7.97 -12.26 14.86
C ARG A 87 -7.58 -12.98 16.15
N PHE A 88 -6.56 -13.83 16.13
CA PHE A 88 -6.22 -14.66 17.29
C PHE A 88 -5.17 -14.01 18.21
N ALA A 89 -4.18 -13.31 17.65
CA ALA A 89 -3.08 -12.71 18.41
C ALA A 89 -3.30 -11.21 18.69
N THR A 90 -3.07 -10.79 19.94
CA THR A 90 -3.06 -9.36 20.30
C THR A 90 -1.80 -8.67 19.78
N LYS A 91 -1.87 -7.34 19.57
CA LYS A 91 -0.68 -6.52 19.24
C LYS A 91 0.52 -6.86 20.12
N ARG A 92 0.34 -6.87 21.45
CA ARG A 92 1.43 -7.19 22.40
C ARG A 92 2.00 -8.60 22.21
N GLN A 93 1.17 -9.58 21.90
CA GLN A 93 1.64 -10.96 21.63
C GLN A 93 2.44 -11.02 20.32
N LEU A 94 1.98 -10.34 19.27
CA LEU A 94 2.70 -10.26 18.00
C LEU A 94 4.03 -9.53 18.18
N ASP A 95 4.03 -8.36 18.81
CA ASP A 95 5.25 -7.57 19.06
C ASP A 95 6.26 -8.38 19.90
N SER A 96 5.78 -9.09 20.92
CA SER A 96 6.63 -9.95 21.75
C SER A 96 7.15 -11.18 20.98
N LEU A 97 6.38 -11.74 20.05
CA LEU A 97 6.84 -12.86 19.22
C LEU A 97 7.91 -12.37 18.23
N ILE A 98 7.63 -11.28 17.52
CA ILE A 98 8.52 -10.68 16.52
C ILE A 98 9.86 -10.29 17.17
N SER A 99 9.84 -9.71 18.37
CA SER A 99 11.06 -9.31 19.08
C SER A 99 11.94 -10.49 19.51
N THR A 100 11.36 -11.69 19.69
CA THR A 100 12.13 -12.90 20.06
C THR A 100 12.87 -13.52 18.88
N TRP A 101 12.55 -13.14 17.64
CA TRP A 101 13.23 -13.67 16.47
C TRP A 101 14.65 -13.10 16.38
N THR A 102 15.60 -14.00 16.16
CA THR A 102 17.04 -13.71 16.03
C THR A 102 17.57 -13.99 14.62
N CYS A 103 16.73 -14.55 13.75
CA CYS A 103 17.01 -14.82 12.34
C CYS A 103 15.70 -14.84 11.54
N ILE A 104 15.81 -14.92 10.21
CA ILE A 104 14.67 -15.10 9.31
C ILE A 104 14.21 -16.56 9.38
N ASN A 105 13.27 -16.84 10.28
CA ASN A 105 12.64 -18.16 10.38
C ASN A 105 11.47 -18.31 9.39
N ASP A 106 10.98 -19.54 9.24
CA ASP A 106 9.87 -19.88 8.32
C ASP A 106 8.60 -19.05 8.55
N THR A 107 8.33 -18.63 9.79
CA THR A 107 7.15 -17.81 10.11
C THR A 107 7.32 -16.38 9.60
N LEU A 108 8.48 -15.77 9.85
CA LEU A 108 8.80 -14.45 9.32
C LEU A 108 8.83 -14.48 7.79
N ALA A 109 9.51 -15.46 7.19
CA ALA A 109 9.60 -15.61 5.74
C ALA A 109 8.21 -15.82 5.10
N GLY A 110 7.36 -16.66 5.71
CA GLY A 110 5.99 -16.87 5.27
C GLY A 110 5.12 -15.61 5.37
N ALA A 111 5.24 -14.84 6.46
CA ALA A 111 4.54 -13.57 6.61
C ALA A 111 4.94 -12.58 5.52
N ILE A 112 6.23 -12.43 5.24
CA ILE A 112 6.75 -11.54 4.19
C ILE A 112 6.24 -11.97 2.81
N LYS A 113 6.33 -13.26 2.49
CA LYS A 113 5.80 -13.83 1.24
C LYS A 113 4.34 -13.47 1.05
N TYR A 114 3.50 -13.75 2.05
CA TYR A 114 2.06 -13.55 1.92
C TYR A 114 1.67 -12.08 1.87
N LEU A 115 2.33 -11.21 2.64
CA LEU A 115 2.17 -9.76 2.54
C LEU A 115 2.54 -9.25 1.14
N PHE A 116 3.67 -9.72 0.59
CA PHE A 116 4.10 -9.38 -0.75
C PHE A 116 3.09 -9.83 -1.81
N ILE A 117 2.59 -11.07 -1.73
CA ILE A 117 1.64 -11.63 -2.71
C ILE A 117 0.35 -10.81 -2.78
N ILE A 118 -0.27 -10.48 -1.64
CA ILE A 118 -1.54 -9.75 -1.66
C ILE A 118 -1.35 -8.29 -2.07
N ASN A 119 -0.23 -7.67 -1.68
CA ASN A 119 0.10 -6.33 -2.13
C ASN A 119 0.36 -6.32 -3.65
N ASP A 120 1.24 -7.18 -4.17
CA ASP A 120 1.53 -7.27 -5.60
C ASP A 120 0.29 -7.63 -6.45
N TYR A 121 -0.61 -8.47 -5.94
CA TYR A 121 -1.82 -8.84 -6.66
C TYR A 121 -2.77 -7.65 -6.86
N ASN A 122 -3.16 -6.99 -5.78
CA ASN A 122 -4.09 -5.86 -5.82
C ASN A 122 -3.81 -4.88 -4.68
N PRO A 123 -2.93 -3.88 -4.92
CA PRO A 123 -2.57 -2.93 -3.87
C PRO A 123 -3.75 -2.11 -3.34
N ILE A 124 -4.79 -1.88 -4.14
CA ILE A 124 -5.99 -1.14 -3.71
C ILE A 124 -6.70 -1.92 -2.60
N ILE A 125 -7.05 -3.18 -2.87
CA ILE A 125 -7.74 -4.05 -1.90
C ILE A 125 -6.86 -4.32 -0.69
N PHE A 126 -5.54 -4.45 -0.88
CA PHE A 126 -4.59 -4.58 0.22
C PHE A 126 -4.62 -3.37 1.16
N ASN A 127 -4.57 -2.14 0.64
CA ASN A 127 -4.62 -0.93 1.47
C ASN A 127 -5.99 -0.77 2.15
N GLN A 128 -7.10 -1.02 1.44
CA GLN A 128 -8.43 -1.04 2.06
C GLN A 128 -8.51 -2.07 3.21
N TYR A 129 -7.90 -3.24 3.04
CA TYR A 129 -7.84 -4.26 4.10
C TYR A 129 -7.00 -3.80 5.31
N ILE A 130 -5.85 -3.16 5.06
CA ILE A 130 -5.03 -2.55 6.12
C ILE A 130 -5.86 -1.56 6.94
N ASP A 131 -6.55 -0.66 6.27
CA ASP A 131 -7.32 0.39 6.92
C ASP A 131 -8.49 -0.19 7.70
N GLU A 132 -9.25 -1.11 7.12
CA GLU A 132 -10.39 -1.74 7.80
C GLU A 132 -9.97 -2.51 9.06
N THR A 133 -8.86 -3.27 9.02
CA THR A 133 -8.37 -3.96 10.23
C THR A 133 -7.99 -2.98 11.36
N SER A 134 -7.64 -1.74 11.02
CA SER A 134 -7.31 -0.68 11.97
C SER A 134 -8.56 -0.04 12.58
N HIS A 135 -9.61 0.17 11.79
CA HIS A 135 -10.89 0.74 12.24
C HIS A 135 -11.67 -0.22 13.15
N TYR A 136 -11.59 -1.54 12.92
CA TYR A 136 -12.29 -2.56 13.71
C TYR A 136 -11.56 -3.00 15.00
N ARG A 137 -10.56 -2.25 15.46
CA ARG A 137 -9.84 -2.56 16.70
C ARG A 137 -10.74 -2.40 17.93
N LYS A 138 -10.67 -3.36 18.87
CA LYS A 138 -11.35 -3.24 20.18
C LYS A 138 -10.88 -1.93 20.86
N PRO A 139 -11.80 -1.03 21.25
CA PRO A 139 -11.43 0.11 22.08
C PRO A 139 -10.73 -0.42 23.34
N SER A 140 -9.64 0.21 23.79
CA SER A 140 -9.11 -0.09 25.11
C SER A 140 -10.25 0.04 26.13
N ASN A 141 -10.27 -0.83 27.16
CA ASN A 141 -11.29 -0.87 28.22
C ASN A 141 -11.48 0.45 29.00
N THR A 142 -10.84 1.55 28.58
CA THR A 142 -10.87 2.89 29.15
C THR A 142 -11.85 3.84 28.46
N SER A 143 -12.47 3.47 27.33
CA SER A 143 -13.45 4.34 26.66
C SER A 143 -14.88 4.02 27.12
N ASN A 144 -15.34 4.79 28.10
CA ASN A 144 -16.75 4.92 28.42
C ASN A 144 -17.56 5.28 27.16
N ASN A 145 -18.57 4.48 26.85
CA ASN A 145 -19.81 4.83 26.12
C ASN A 145 -19.75 6.07 25.20
N ILE A 146 -18.93 6.05 24.15
CA ILE A 146 -19.09 7.01 23.06
C ILE A 146 -20.30 6.55 22.24
N ARG A 147 -21.47 7.15 22.50
CA ARG A 147 -22.64 7.02 21.62
C ARG A 147 -22.32 7.75 20.32
N VAL A 148 -22.12 7.00 19.24
CA VAL A 148 -22.02 7.56 17.90
C VAL A 148 -23.43 7.90 17.44
N THR A 149 -23.74 9.18 17.34
CA THR A 149 -24.99 9.66 16.73
C THR A 149 -24.75 9.82 15.24
N TYR A 150 -25.46 9.03 14.42
CA TYR A 150 -25.36 9.10 12.96
C TYR A 150 -26.10 10.35 12.43
N THR A 151 -25.67 10.85 11.27
CA THR A 151 -26.13 12.12 10.69
C THR A 151 -27.60 12.12 10.25
N ASP A 152 -28.21 10.96 10.09
CA ASP A 152 -29.64 10.75 9.83
C ASP A 152 -30.49 10.71 11.13
N GLY A 153 -29.88 10.91 12.29
CA GLY A 153 -30.55 10.77 13.58
C GLY A 153 -30.81 9.31 13.96
N TYR A 154 -30.26 8.35 13.21
CA TYR A 154 -30.30 6.95 13.59
C TYR A 154 -29.48 6.76 14.86
N ILE A 155 -30.18 6.41 15.94
CA ILE A 155 -29.60 5.87 17.15
C ILE A 155 -29.79 4.36 16.98
N PRO A 156 -28.73 3.56 16.75
CA PRO A 156 -28.87 2.12 16.71
C PRO A 156 -29.55 1.68 18.00
N ASP A 157 -30.60 0.87 17.88
CA ASP A 157 -31.33 0.35 19.02
C ASP A 157 -30.33 -0.34 19.96
N THR A 158 -30.10 0.28 21.13
CA THR A 158 -29.12 -0.18 22.13
C THR A 158 -29.48 -1.55 22.72
N THR A 159 -30.64 -2.11 22.38
CA THR A 159 -31.06 -3.45 22.78
C THR A 159 -30.52 -4.55 21.86
N GLN A 160 -30.08 -4.22 20.65
CA GLN A 160 -29.24 -5.11 19.86
C GLN A 160 -27.80 -4.66 20.05
N PRO A 161 -26.91 -5.49 20.64
CA PRO A 161 -25.49 -5.18 20.61
C PRO A 161 -25.15 -4.96 19.14
N LEU A 162 -24.55 -3.81 18.79
CA LEU A 162 -23.79 -3.65 17.55
C LEU A 162 -22.95 -4.91 17.46
N ILE A 163 -23.39 -5.87 16.63
CA ILE A 163 -22.83 -7.22 16.68
C ILE A 163 -21.39 -7.00 16.27
N SER A 164 -20.52 -7.09 17.25
CA SER A 164 -19.11 -6.79 17.16
C SER A 164 -18.48 -8.02 16.51
N TYR A 165 -18.78 -8.22 15.23
CA TYR A 165 -18.31 -9.35 14.43
C TYR A 165 -16.77 -9.37 14.48
N GLY A 166 -16.23 -10.41 15.12
CA GLY A 166 -14.81 -10.79 15.09
C GLY A 166 -13.79 -9.66 15.19
N LYS A 167 -13.79 -8.88 16.27
CA LYS A 167 -12.80 -7.80 16.50
C LYS A 167 -11.37 -8.28 16.27
N TYR A 168 -10.67 -7.64 15.34
CA TYR A 168 -9.22 -7.79 15.21
C TYR A 168 -8.54 -7.42 16.53
N LYS A 169 -7.59 -8.25 16.95
CA LYS A 169 -6.81 -8.04 18.17
C LYS A 169 -5.49 -7.32 17.88
N ALA A 170 -5.09 -7.27 16.62
CA ALA A 170 -3.98 -6.52 16.06
C ALA A 170 -4.38 -5.94 14.69
N THR A 171 -3.69 -4.89 14.23
CA THR A 171 -3.95 -4.30 12.91
C THR A 171 -2.96 -4.89 11.90
N LEU A 172 -3.37 -4.99 10.64
CA LEU A 172 -2.46 -5.41 9.57
C LEU A 172 -1.36 -4.37 9.37
N TYR A 173 -1.65 -3.08 9.56
CA TYR A 173 -0.63 -2.01 9.48
C TYR A 173 0.52 -2.24 10.47
N ASP A 174 0.22 -2.39 11.76
CA ASP A 174 1.23 -2.59 12.80
C ASP A 174 2.04 -3.86 12.51
N PHE A 175 1.37 -4.94 12.13
CA PHE A 175 2.02 -6.20 11.80
C PHE A 175 2.94 -6.06 10.58
N TYR A 176 2.45 -5.44 9.51
CA TYR A 176 3.18 -5.23 8.26
C TYR A 176 4.46 -4.42 8.47
N ILE A 177 4.38 -3.29 9.18
CA ILE A 177 5.54 -2.47 9.52
C ILE A 177 6.53 -3.25 10.38
N ASN A 178 6.06 -3.92 11.44
CA ASN A 178 6.94 -4.70 12.32
C ASN A 178 7.63 -5.86 11.60
N ILE A 179 6.96 -6.52 10.66
CA ILE A 179 7.54 -7.60 9.84
C ILE A 179 8.61 -7.07 8.89
N ILE A 180 8.35 -5.97 8.18
CA ILE A 180 9.34 -5.34 7.30
C ILE A 180 10.56 -4.91 8.10
N ASN A 181 10.32 -4.25 9.24
CA ASN A 181 11.37 -3.77 10.12
C ASN A 181 12.24 -4.93 10.61
N LYS A 182 11.61 -5.97 11.13
CA LYS A 182 12.32 -7.16 11.60
C LYS A 182 13.10 -7.87 10.49
N LEU A 183 12.57 -7.90 9.27
CA LEU A 183 13.30 -8.42 8.12
C LEU A 183 14.56 -7.60 7.83
N CYS A 184 14.44 -6.27 7.79
CA CYS A 184 15.57 -5.38 7.48
C CYS A 184 16.73 -5.50 8.47
N GLU A 185 16.47 -5.87 9.74
CA GLU A 185 17.52 -6.19 10.73
C GLU A 185 18.42 -7.34 10.31
N PHE A 186 17.89 -8.30 9.55
CA PHE A 186 18.59 -9.53 9.18
C PHE A 186 19.13 -9.53 7.76
N LEU A 187 18.70 -8.59 6.92
CA LEU A 187 19.18 -8.48 5.55
C LEU A 187 20.55 -7.80 5.47
N ASP A 188 21.36 -8.29 4.54
CA ASP A 188 22.59 -7.63 4.13
C ASP A 188 22.30 -6.18 3.68
N PRO A 189 23.13 -5.19 4.06
CA PRO A 189 22.92 -3.80 3.67
C PRO A 189 22.77 -3.60 2.15
N ALA A 190 23.44 -4.43 1.35
CA ALA A 190 23.39 -4.39 -0.11
C ALA A 190 22.02 -4.82 -0.70
N GLU A 191 21.24 -5.65 0.01
CA GLU A 191 19.93 -6.13 -0.45
C GLU A 191 18.76 -5.48 0.31
N ARG A 192 19.03 -4.95 1.50
CA ARG A 192 18.03 -4.34 2.38
C ARG A 192 17.18 -3.30 1.67
N ASN A 193 17.80 -2.35 0.97
CA ASN A 193 17.09 -1.23 0.34
C ASN A 193 16.21 -1.65 -0.85
N SER A 194 16.66 -2.63 -1.64
CA SER A 194 15.85 -3.17 -2.76
C SER A 194 14.69 -4.02 -2.25
N ILE A 195 14.90 -4.89 -1.26
CA ILE A 195 13.82 -5.67 -0.65
C ILE A 195 12.82 -4.75 0.07
N PHE A 196 13.30 -3.77 0.81
CA PHE A 196 12.44 -2.75 1.41
C PHE A 196 11.60 -2.05 0.34
N SER A 197 12.23 -1.60 -0.75
CA SER A 197 11.52 -0.95 -1.87
C SER A 197 10.45 -1.86 -2.48
N LEU A 198 10.72 -3.16 -2.64
CA LEU A 198 9.74 -4.15 -3.11
C LEU A 198 8.56 -4.34 -2.17
N LEU A 199 8.82 -4.40 -0.86
CA LEU A 199 7.78 -4.66 0.13
C LEU A 199 6.93 -3.42 0.39
N TYR A 200 7.55 -2.24 0.42
CA TYR A 200 6.97 -0.98 0.88
C TYR A 200 6.25 -0.17 -0.20
N SER A 201 6.69 -0.27 -1.46
CA SER A 201 5.93 0.30 -2.57
C SER A 201 4.69 -0.53 -2.85
N ASP A 202 3.60 0.11 -3.30
CA ASP A 202 2.41 -0.60 -3.79
C ASP A 202 2.57 -0.96 -5.25
N TYR A 203 3.09 -0.01 -6.04
CA TYR A 203 3.36 -0.18 -7.45
C TYR A 203 4.82 0.13 -7.76
N ILE A 204 5.36 -0.62 -8.72
CA ILE A 204 6.63 -0.31 -9.38
C ILE A 204 6.38 -0.38 -10.88
N PHE A 205 6.48 0.77 -11.54
CA PHE A 205 6.19 0.90 -12.96
C PHE A 205 7.38 1.50 -13.68
N ARG A 206 7.65 1.00 -14.90
CA ARG A 206 8.34 1.80 -15.90
C ARG A 206 7.30 2.65 -16.60
N ILE A 207 7.51 3.95 -16.59
CA ILE A 207 6.58 4.92 -17.18
C ILE A 207 7.24 5.77 -18.25
N ARG A 208 6.40 6.37 -19.09
CA ARG A 208 6.74 7.55 -19.92
C ARG A 208 5.76 8.66 -19.62
N VAL A 209 6.27 9.82 -19.20
CA VAL A 209 5.44 10.97 -18.81
C VAL A 209 4.75 11.56 -20.03
N ILE A 210 3.43 11.76 -19.93
CA ILE A 210 2.60 12.37 -20.98
C ILE A 210 2.41 13.86 -20.71
N ASN A 211 1.99 14.19 -19.48
CA ASN A 211 1.66 15.55 -19.06
C ASN A 211 1.86 15.66 -17.54
N ILE A 212 2.16 16.88 -17.10
CA ILE A 212 2.27 17.23 -15.68
C ILE A 212 1.37 18.43 -15.42
N ASP A 213 0.39 18.25 -14.54
CA ASP A 213 -0.47 19.31 -14.03
C ASP A 213 -0.06 19.66 -12.59
N SER A 214 -0.45 20.83 -12.09
CA SER A 214 -0.18 21.20 -10.71
C SER A 214 -1.33 21.98 -10.07
N THR A 215 -1.46 21.84 -8.76
CA THR A 215 -2.43 22.58 -7.95
C THR A 215 -1.80 22.98 -6.63
N LEU A 216 -2.35 24.02 -5.98
CA LEU A 216 -1.91 24.42 -4.65
C LEU A 216 -2.15 23.28 -3.66
N ASN A 217 -1.11 22.94 -2.90
CA ASN A 217 -1.16 21.90 -1.90
C ASN A 217 -1.92 22.37 -0.66
N LYS A 218 -3.23 22.12 -0.63
CA LYS A 218 -4.12 22.44 0.50
C LYS A 218 -3.73 21.71 1.80
N LEU A 219 -2.90 20.68 1.71
CA LEU A 219 -2.38 19.91 2.86
C LEU A 219 -0.94 20.32 3.21
N ALA A 220 -0.43 21.42 2.64
CA ALA A 220 0.89 21.88 2.98
C ALA A 220 0.97 22.29 4.46
N PRO A 221 2.06 21.93 5.16
CA PRO A 221 2.29 22.41 6.52
C PRO A 221 2.43 23.94 6.53
N VAL A 222 2.18 24.53 7.70
CA VAL A 222 2.35 25.98 7.92
C VAL A 222 3.79 26.40 7.54
N GLY A 223 3.91 27.50 6.80
CA GLY A 223 5.16 27.98 6.19
C GLY A 223 5.41 27.46 4.77
N PHE A 224 4.52 26.62 4.23
CA PHE A 224 4.58 26.09 2.86
C PHE A 224 3.29 26.36 2.09
N GLU A 225 2.60 27.47 2.37
CA GLU A 225 1.26 27.77 1.83
C GLU A 225 1.22 27.89 0.31
N ASN A 226 2.36 28.15 -0.33
CA ASN A 226 2.51 28.23 -1.79
C ASN A 226 3.07 26.93 -2.40
N ASP A 227 3.21 25.87 -1.61
CA ASP A 227 3.69 24.58 -2.10
C ASP A 227 2.71 24.00 -3.13
N LEU A 228 3.25 23.46 -4.20
CA LEU A 228 2.48 22.90 -5.29
C LEU A 228 2.56 21.38 -5.24
N ARG A 229 1.41 20.75 -5.46
CA ARG A 229 1.31 19.33 -5.69
C ARG A 229 1.18 19.07 -7.18
N TYR A 230 2.02 18.20 -7.70
CA TYR A 230 2.12 17.90 -9.11
C TYR A 230 1.43 16.57 -9.39
N LYS A 231 0.54 16.54 -10.39
CA LYS A 231 -0.07 15.32 -10.90
C LYS A 231 0.59 14.97 -12.22
N VAL A 232 1.18 13.78 -12.27
CA VAL A 232 1.78 13.20 -13.46
C VAL A 232 0.78 12.25 -14.10
N THR A 233 0.48 12.47 -15.38
CA THR A 233 -0.20 11.49 -16.23
C THR A 233 0.85 10.80 -17.08
N ALA A 234 0.89 9.46 -17.07
CA ALA A 234 1.94 8.71 -17.75
C ALA A 234 1.44 7.40 -18.37
N PHE A 235 2.07 7.00 -19.48
CA PHE A 235 1.95 5.63 -20.00
C PHE A 235 2.72 4.68 -19.10
N VAL A 236 2.14 3.53 -18.78
CA VAL A 236 2.83 2.42 -18.11
C VAL A 236 3.41 1.50 -19.19
N ILE A 237 4.72 1.59 -19.40
CA ILE A 237 5.46 0.77 -20.38
C ILE A 237 5.64 -0.65 -19.87
N ASP A 238 5.90 -0.80 -18.55
CA ASP A 238 6.14 -2.09 -17.92
C ASP A 238 5.63 -2.07 -16.47
N THR A 239 4.98 -3.15 -16.08
CA THR A 239 4.49 -3.36 -14.71
C THR A 239 5.40 -4.35 -14.01
N ILE A 240 6.21 -3.85 -13.08
CA ILE A 240 7.17 -4.67 -12.31
C ILE A 240 6.50 -5.22 -11.04
N LYS A 241 5.71 -4.38 -10.36
CA LYS A 241 4.93 -4.74 -9.17
C LYS A 241 3.57 -4.05 -9.19
N GLY A 242 2.54 -4.71 -8.66
CA GLY A 242 1.19 -4.18 -8.51
C GLY A 242 0.38 -4.43 -9.77
N LYS A 243 -0.04 -5.68 -9.95
CA LYS A 243 -0.66 -6.21 -11.17
C LYS A 243 -2.00 -5.56 -11.50
N ILE A 244 -2.77 -5.18 -10.48
CA ILE A 244 -4.08 -4.54 -10.63
C ILE A 244 -3.98 -3.08 -10.20
N PHE A 245 -4.25 -2.17 -11.15
CA PHE A 245 -4.33 -0.73 -10.92
C PHE A 245 -5.45 -0.11 -11.76
N LYS A 246 -5.94 1.05 -11.33
CA LYS A 246 -6.97 1.80 -12.05
C LYS A 246 -6.35 2.50 -13.26
N THR A 247 -6.81 2.14 -14.46
CA THR A 247 -6.39 2.81 -15.69
C THR A 247 -7.32 3.95 -16.04
N ILE A 248 -6.77 5.00 -16.64
CA ILE A 248 -7.55 6.13 -17.15
C ILE A 248 -7.93 5.85 -18.60
N PRO A 249 -9.22 6.00 -18.98
CA PRO A 249 -9.61 5.91 -20.38
C PRO A 249 -8.85 6.94 -21.22
N GLN A 250 -8.20 6.49 -22.30
CA GLN A 250 -7.41 7.36 -23.18
C GLN A 250 -8.21 8.54 -23.75
N ASN A 251 -9.52 8.34 -23.96
CA ASN A 251 -10.44 9.37 -24.48
C ASN A 251 -10.56 10.61 -23.56
N ASN A 252 -10.20 10.48 -22.28
CA ASN A 252 -10.29 11.57 -21.30
C ASN A 252 -9.03 12.45 -21.28
N ILE A 253 -8.02 12.11 -22.07
CA ILE A 253 -6.75 12.84 -22.09
C ILE A 253 -6.84 13.86 -23.22
N HIS A 254 -7.02 15.12 -22.85
CA HIS A 254 -6.80 16.24 -23.75
C HIS A 254 -5.30 16.38 -24.01
N LEU A 255 -4.76 15.49 -24.85
CA LEU A 255 -3.43 15.65 -25.41
C LEU A 255 -3.44 16.97 -26.18
N LYS A 256 -2.70 17.98 -25.68
CA LYS A 256 -2.24 19.06 -26.56
C LYS A 256 -1.55 18.34 -27.71
N LYS A 257 -2.10 18.43 -28.92
CA LYS A 257 -1.55 17.79 -30.13
C LYS A 257 -0.09 18.21 -30.33
N THR A 258 0.83 17.52 -29.69
CA THR A 258 2.23 17.54 -30.02
C THR A 258 2.37 16.65 -31.25
N ASN A 259 2.98 17.18 -32.31
CA ASN A 259 2.98 16.58 -33.65
C ASN A 259 3.72 15.24 -33.78
N ASN A 260 4.12 14.62 -32.67
CA ASN A 260 4.72 13.30 -32.64
C ASN A 260 3.63 12.29 -32.27
N LYS A 261 2.95 11.75 -33.29
CA LYS A 261 2.21 10.49 -33.18
C LYS A 261 3.20 9.37 -32.83
N LEU A 262 3.50 9.23 -31.55
CA LEU A 262 4.07 8.00 -31.02
C LEU A 262 2.94 6.95 -31.03
N ASN A 263 3.23 5.77 -31.56
CA ASN A 263 2.32 4.61 -31.60
C ASN A 263 2.11 4.01 -30.19
N ASP A 264 1.78 4.86 -29.20
CA ASP A 264 1.62 4.51 -27.79
C ASP A 264 0.16 4.20 -27.42
N GLU A 265 -0.73 4.05 -28.41
CA GLU A 265 -2.18 3.81 -28.24
C GLU A 265 -2.53 2.53 -27.46
N ASN A 266 -1.57 1.64 -27.18
CA ASN A 266 -1.81 0.38 -26.47
C ASN A 266 -1.37 0.37 -25.00
N PHE A 267 -0.68 1.40 -24.51
CA PHE A 267 -0.21 1.38 -23.12
C PHE A 267 -1.30 1.86 -22.14
N PRO A 268 -1.48 1.17 -21.00
CA PRO A 268 -2.36 1.64 -19.94
C PRO A 268 -1.81 2.94 -19.34
N ILE A 269 -2.72 3.78 -18.85
CA ILE A 269 -2.38 5.11 -18.34
C ILE A 269 -2.67 5.19 -16.86
N VAL A 270 -1.73 5.77 -16.11
CA VAL A 270 -1.81 5.99 -14.67
C VAL A 270 -1.65 7.47 -14.34
N GLU A 271 -2.31 7.89 -13.27
CA GLU A 271 -2.06 9.17 -12.61
C GLU A 271 -1.44 8.93 -11.22
N PHE A 272 -0.40 9.69 -10.92
CA PHE A 272 0.21 9.74 -9.60
C PHE A 272 0.73 11.15 -9.33
N GLN A 273 1.23 11.39 -8.14
CA GLN A 273 1.63 12.72 -7.69
C GLN A 273 2.99 12.74 -6.99
N TYR A 274 3.62 13.91 -7.02
CA TYR A 274 4.83 14.22 -6.26
C TYR A 274 4.79 15.64 -5.70
N LEU A 275 5.68 15.93 -4.75
CA LEU A 275 5.97 17.27 -4.24
C LEU A 275 7.38 17.67 -4.67
N ARG A 276 7.63 18.96 -4.91
CA ARG A 276 8.99 19.43 -5.25
C ARG A 276 10.02 19.11 -4.18
N ARG A 277 9.60 19.16 -2.91
CA ARG A 277 10.46 18.84 -1.77
C ARG A 277 10.74 17.35 -1.56
N ASN A 278 10.39 16.48 -2.51
CA ASN A 278 10.62 15.04 -2.40
C ASN A 278 12.10 14.64 -2.20
N TYR A 279 13.06 15.48 -2.60
CA TYR A 279 14.49 15.32 -2.28
C TYR A 279 14.95 16.10 -1.03
N GLN A 280 14.15 17.05 -0.55
CA GLN A 280 14.47 17.83 0.65
C GLN A 280 13.98 17.15 1.93
N LEU A 281 13.03 16.22 1.80
CA LEU A 281 12.60 15.38 2.90
C LEU A 281 13.52 14.15 2.95
N PRO A 282 14.32 13.97 4.01
CA PRO A 282 15.06 12.73 4.16
C PRO A 282 14.05 11.59 4.13
N PRO A 283 14.27 10.53 3.32
CA PRO A 283 13.38 9.39 3.37
C PRO A 283 13.35 8.90 4.81
N ILE A 284 12.17 8.64 5.35
CA ILE A 284 12.07 7.96 6.64
C ILE A 284 12.49 6.52 6.36
N LEU A 285 13.80 6.28 6.39
CA LEU A 285 14.38 4.96 6.52
C LEU A 285 14.39 4.72 8.03
N GLU A 286 13.43 3.95 8.55
CA GLU A 286 13.33 3.65 9.98
C GLU A 286 14.60 2.96 10.53
N TYR A 287 15.50 2.51 9.65
CA TYR A 287 16.73 1.81 9.96
C TYR A 287 17.99 2.64 9.67
N GLY A 288 18.24 3.68 10.45
CA GLY A 288 19.57 4.17 10.85
C GLY A 288 20.62 4.51 9.76
N ASP A 289 20.32 4.35 8.49
CA ASP A 289 21.18 4.70 7.39
C ASP A 289 21.15 6.23 7.29
N ASN A 290 22.34 6.82 7.27
CA ASN A 290 22.51 8.26 7.11
C ASN A 290 21.92 8.68 5.76
N THR A 291 20.68 9.16 5.81
CA THR A 291 19.98 9.74 4.65
C THR A 291 20.71 10.94 4.06
N SER A 292 21.67 11.51 4.80
CA SER A 292 22.58 12.56 4.34
C SER A 292 23.46 12.16 3.15
N ASP A 293 23.62 10.86 2.89
CA ASP A 293 24.57 10.35 1.89
C ASP A 293 23.88 9.94 0.58
N LEU A 294 22.55 10.10 0.50
CA LEU A 294 21.81 9.81 -0.72
C LEU A 294 22.06 10.88 -1.79
N ILE A 295 22.42 10.40 -2.97
CA ILE A 295 22.71 11.22 -4.14
C ILE A 295 21.42 11.44 -4.91
N GLU A 296 21.07 12.71 -5.11
CA GLU A 296 19.97 13.14 -5.97
C GLU A 296 20.33 12.92 -7.45
N ASP A 297 19.38 12.44 -8.24
CA ASP A 297 19.62 12.29 -9.68
C ASP A 297 19.34 13.61 -10.40
N THR A 298 20.39 14.15 -11.02
CA THR A 298 20.33 15.37 -11.82
C THR A 298 19.29 15.34 -12.94
N ALA A 299 18.83 14.16 -13.37
CA ALA A 299 17.72 14.03 -14.31
C ALA A 299 16.35 14.43 -13.75
N PHE A 300 16.23 14.56 -12.43
CA PHE A 300 15.01 14.97 -11.73
C PHE A 300 15.20 16.26 -10.92
N VAL A 301 16.34 16.95 -11.03
CA VAL A 301 16.62 18.18 -10.26
C VAL A 301 16.56 19.39 -11.17
N VAL A 302 15.87 20.45 -10.73
CA VAL A 302 15.86 21.75 -11.43
C VAL A 302 16.62 22.81 -10.64
N ASN A 303 16.16 23.14 -9.43
CA ASN A 303 16.73 24.20 -8.59
C ASN A 303 16.74 23.74 -7.12
N PHE A 304 17.77 24.06 -6.34
CA PHE A 304 17.81 23.86 -4.89
C PHE A 304 17.26 22.51 -4.39
N ASN A 305 17.67 21.43 -5.05
CA ASN A 305 17.27 20.06 -4.71
C ASN A 305 15.74 19.84 -4.82
N GLU A 306 15.06 20.57 -5.71
CA GLU A 306 13.66 20.34 -6.03
C GLU A 306 13.52 19.22 -7.06
N PHE A 307 12.73 18.20 -6.71
CA PHE A 307 12.34 17.11 -7.58
C PHE A 307 11.35 17.58 -8.64
N THR A 308 11.57 17.16 -9.89
CA THR A 308 10.64 17.33 -11.00
C THR A 308 10.65 16.12 -11.93
N MET A 309 9.62 16.00 -12.74
CA MET A 309 9.64 15.20 -13.97
C MET A 309 9.40 16.09 -15.19
N HIS A 310 9.60 15.54 -16.39
CA HIS A 310 9.39 16.24 -17.67
C HIS A 310 8.56 15.41 -18.64
N GLU A 311 7.79 16.05 -19.52
CA GLU A 311 7.09 15.35 -20.60
C GLU A 311 8.06 14.55 -21.48
N GLY A 312 7.67 13.33 -21.85
CA GLY A 312 8.51 12.38 -22.61
C GLY A 312 9.58 11.68 -21.79
N GLN A 313 9.80 12.06 -20.53
CA GLN A 313 10.77 11.40 -19.65
C GLN A 313 10.35 9.96 -19.33
N GLU A 314 11.29 9.03 -19.47
CA GLU A 314 11.10 7.66 -18.98
C GLU A 314 11.76 7.46 -17.62
N ALA A 315 11.05 6.79 -16.74
CA ALA A 315 11.51 6.52 -15.38
C ALA A 315 10.90 5.24 -14.83
N ILE A 316 11.57 4.65 -13.84
CA ILE A 316 11.00 3.66 -12.94
C ILE A 316 10.50 4.41 -11.71
N VAL A 317 9.21 4.33 -11.43
CA VAL A 317 8.58 5.02 -10.31
C VAL A 317 8.10 4.03 -9.25
N PHE A 318 8.28 4.42 -7.99
CA PHE A 318 7.83 3.67 -6.82
C PHE A 318 6.65 4.43 -6.20
N ILE A 319 5.46 3.86 -6.28
CA ILE A 319 4.21 4.54 -5.92
C ILE A 319 3.57 3.84 -4.73
N ARG A 320 2.93 4.62 -3.87
CA ARG A 320 2.16 4.14 -2.71
C ARG A 320 0.84 4.89 -2.58
N HIS A 321 -0.18 4.20 -2.08
CA HIS A 321 -1.41 4.80 -1.59
C HIS A 321 -1.12 5.61 -0.32
N LYS A 322 -1.57 6.87 -0.31
CA LYS A 322 -1.39 7.81 0.79
C LYS A 322 -2.73 8.50 1.08
N ASN A 323 -2.80 9.19 2.21
CA ASN A 323 -3.92 10.06 2.58
C ASN A 323 -5.29 9.41 2.37
N HIS A 324 -5.52 8.27 3.03
CA HIS A 324 -6.82 7.61 3.01
C HIS A 324 -7.90 8.56 3.54
N LEU A 325 -8.79 8.97 2.65
CA LEU A 325 -10.03 9.66 2.99
C LEU A 325 -11.19 8.72 2.71
N MET A 326 -12.30 8.93 3.40
CA MET A 326 -13.49 8.09 3.22
C MET A 326 -14.78 8.90 3.25
N ASP A 327 -15.79 8.39 2.54
CA ASP A 327 -17.18 8.76 2.77
C ASP A 327 -17.99 7.52 3.17
N LEU A 328 -19.32 7.59 3.06
CA LEU A 328 -20.19 6.48 3.42
C LEU A 328 -20.08 5.30 2.45
N GLU A 329 -19.66 5.50 1.20
CA GLU A 329 -19.76 4.51 0.11
C GLU A 329 -18.40 4.18 -0.53
N ASN A 330 -17.40 5.03 -0.32
CA ASN A 330 -16.13 4.97 -1.03
C ASN A 330 -14.92 5.27 -0.13
N ASP A 331 -13.80 4.68 -0.53
CA ASP A 331 -12.47 5.05 -0.11
C ASP A 331 -11.79 5.89 -1.18
N TYR A 332 -10.98 6.84 -0.74
CA TYR A 332 -10.26 7.77 -1.58
C TYR A 332 -8.80 7.74 -1.18
N TYR A 333 -7.93 7.50 -2.16
CA TYR A 333 -6.50 7.48 -1.92
C TYR A 333 -5.77 8.40 -2.88
N ASP A 334 -4.69 8.97 -2.37
CA ASP A 334 -3.67 9.59 -3.17
C ASP A 334 -2.68 8.53 -3.68
N LEU A 335 -2.29 8.57 -4.95
CA LEU A 335 -1.15 7.78 -5.44
C LEU A 335 0.10 8.66 -5.49
N GLY A 336 0.98 8.55 -4.50
CA GLY A 336 2.19 9.37 -4.41
C GLY A 336 3.47 8.59 -4.68
N LEU A 337 4.48 9.27 -5.20
CA LEU A 337 5.85 8.74 -5.15
C LEU A 337 6.24 8.43 -3.70
N GLU A 338 7.01 7.37 -3.51
CA GLU A 338 7.51 6.93 -2.21
C GLU A 338 9.01 7.26 -2.08
N PRO A 339 9.38 8.36 -1.39
CA PRO A 339 10.77 8.78 -1.27
C PRO A 339 11.66 7.73 -0.61
N SER A 340 11.12 6.91 0.29
CA SER A 340 11.88 5.82 0.93
C SER A 340 12.20 4.65 -0.01
N CYS A 341 11.62 4.62 -1.22
CA CYS A 341 11.88 3.58 -2.22
C CYS A 341 12.72 4.16 -3.38
N SER A 342 14.00 3.77 -3.45
CA SER A 342 14.94 4.22 -4.50
C SER A 342 15.04 5.73 -4.67
N TYR A 343 14.82 6.47 -3.58
CA TYR A 343 14.87 7.93 -3.55
C TYR A 343 13.98 8.58 -4.63
N ASN A 344 12.69 8.22 -4.61
CA ASN A 344 11.59 8.67 -5.48
C ASN A 344 11.42 7.93 -6.81
N ALA A 345 12.46 7.91 -7.64
CA ALA A 345 12.40 7.33 -9.00
C ALA A 345 13.80 7.06 -9.55
N LEU A 346 13.90 6.17 -10.54
CA LEU A 346 15.13 5.89 -11.28
C LEU A 346 14.96 6.35 -12.73
N PHE A 347 15.88 7.15 -13.24
CA PHE A 347 15.82 7.64 -14.62
C PHE A 347 16.19 6.54 -15.62
N ILE A 348 15.49 6.52 -16.77
CA ILE A 348 15.87 5.69 -17.92
C ILE A 348 16.40 6.60 -19.02
N ASP A 349 17.64 6.38 -19.45
CA ASP A 349 18.26 7.13 -20.53
C ASP A 349 17.77 6.70 -21.92
N SER A 350 18.17 7.46 -22.95
CA SER A 350 17.82 7.17 -24.35
C SER A 350 18.41 5.85 -24.86
N ASN A 351 19.38 5.27 -24.17
CA ASN A 351 19.99 3.97 -24.49
C ASN A 351 19.34 2.81 -23.69
N ASN A 352 18.19 3.07 -23.04
CA ASN A 352 17.47 2.09 -22.24
C ASN A 352 18.27 1.57 -21.02
N ASN A 353 19.12 2.41 -20.43
CA ASN A 353 19.79 2.13 -19.17
C ASN A 353 19.11 2.83 -18.00
N VAL A 354 19.08 2.14 -16.87
CA VAL A 354 18.61 2.63 -15.57
C VAL A 354 19.77 3.30 -14.84
N ARG A 355 19.56 4.51 -14.35
CA ARG A 355 20.47 5.20 -13.43
C ARG A 355 20.11 4.88 -11.98
N ASP A 356 20.92 4.06 -11.33
CA ASP A 356 20.81 3.65 -9.91
C ASP A 356 21.96 4.28 -9.10
N LEU A 357 21.93 5.61 -8.94
CA LEU A 357 23.03 6.37 -8.32
C LEU A 357 23.35 5.90 -6.90
N ASN A 358 22.32 5.52 -6.15
CA ASN A 358 22.41 5.08 -4.76
C ASN A 358 22.66 3.57 -4.63
N LYS A 359 22.76 2.85 -5.75
CA LYS A 359 23.08 1.41 -5.82
C LYS A 359 22.13 0.54 -4.99
N PHE A 360 20.84 0.88 -5.00
CA PHE A 360 19.84 0.11 -4.24
C PHE A 360 19.60 -1.26 -4.85
N TRP A 361 19.76 -1.38 -6.17
CA TRP A 361 19.43 -2.57 -6.94
C TRP A 361 20.66 -3.21 -7.55
N THR A 362 21.62 -2.40 -7.98
CA THR A 362 22.81 -2.86 -8.71
C THR A 362 24.06 -2.17 -8.19
N GLN A 363 25.21 -2.84 -8.31
CA GLN A 363 26.50 -2.26 -7.90
C GLN A 363 26.98 -1.14 -8.83
N ASN A 364 26.42 -1.09 -10.06
CA ASN A 364 26.74 -0.12 -11.08
C ASN A 364 25.77 1.06 -11.02
N ILE A 365 26.29 2.25 -11.26
CA ILE A 365 25.47 3.47 -11.33
C ILE A 365 24.54 3.45 -12.55
N ILE A 366 24.98 2.83 -13.65
CA ILE A 366 24.22 2.72 -14.89
C ILE A 366 24.16 1.24 -15.25
N THR A 367 22.95 0.72 -15.43
CA THR A 367 22.72 -0.70 -15.76
C THR A 367 21.64 -0.80 -16.86
N PRO A 368 21.82 -1.64 -17.89
CA PRO A 368 20.75 -1.87 -18.87
C PRO A 368 19.44 -2.30 -18.20
N TYR A 369 18.30 -1.78 -18.67
CA TYR A 369 16.99 -2.05 -18.06
C TYR A 369 16.69 -3.55 -17.94
N SER A 370 17.09 -4.35 -18.94
CA SER A 370 16.94 -5.81 -18.91
C SER A 370 17.64 -6.46 -17.73
N ASN A 371 18.85 -6.00 -17.42
CA ASN A 371 19.68 -6.55 -16.34
C ASN A 371 19.15 -6.08 -14.98
N TRP A 372 18.73 -4.81 -14.88
CA TRP A 372 18.05 -4.31 -13.69
C TRP A 372 16.78 -5.12 -13.41
N LYS A 373 15.92 -5.32 -14.42
CA LYS A 373 14.69 -6.10 -14.31
C LYS A 373 14.95 -7.55 -13.93
N GLN A 374 16.00 -8.17 -14.47
CA GLN A 374 16.41 -9.51 -14.06
C GLN A 374 16.73 -9.56 -12.55
N LYS A 375 17.53 -8.61 -12.05
CA LYS A 375 17.87 -8.55 -10.62
C LYS A 375 16.64 -8.34 -9.74
N VAL A 376 15.68 -7.52 -10.17
CA VAL A 376 14.40 -7.36 -9.47
C VAL A 376 13.63 -8.68 -9.42
N ASN A 377 13.52 -9.39 -10.54
CA ASN A 377 12.84 -10.68 -10.60
C ASN A 377 13.51 -11.74 -9.72
N GLU A 378 14.83 -11.74 -9.63
CA GLU A 378 15.59 -12.60 -8.70
C GLU A 378 15.20 -12.34 -7.25
N LEU A 379 15.08 -11.06 -6.84
CA LEU A 379 14.64 -10.68 -5.49
C LEU A 379 13.18 -11.03 -5.23
N ILE A 380 12.29 -10.82 -6.20
CA ILE A 380 10.89 -11.24 -6.11
C ILE A 380 10.82 -12.76 -5.92
N ASN A 381 11.57 -13.53 -6.70
CA ASN A 381 11.64 -14.98 -6.55
C ASN A 381 12.24 -15.40 -5.20
N LYS A 382 13.21 -14.65 -4.67
CA LYS A 382 13.76 -14.83 -3.32
C LYS A 382 12.66 -14.74 -2.26
N ILE A 383 11.82 -13.70 -2.33
CA ILE A 383 10.66 -13.49 -1.44
C ILE A 383 9.64 -14.61 -1.59
N LEU A 384 9.22 -14.92 -2.82
CA LEU A 384 8.18 -15.91 -3.10
C LEU A 384 8.58 -17.34 -2.72
N ASN A 385 9.87 -17.66 -2.80
CA ASN A 385 10.42 -18.96 -2.41
C ASN A 385 10.90 -19.01 -0.97
N MET A 386 10.83 -17.90 -0.22
CA MET A 386 11.28 -17.81 1.18
C MET A 386 12.78 -18.15 1.37
N ASN A 387 13.61 -17.86 0.35
CA ASN A 387 15.04 -18.20 0.34
C ASN A 387 15.87 -17.01 0.84
N TYR A 388 15.91 -16.74 2.14
CA TYR A 388 16.59 -15.55 2.68
C TYR A 388 18.06 -15.74 3.01
#